data_AF-A0A6B2C6T9-F1
#
_entry.id   AF-A0A6B2C6T9-F1
#
_cell.length_a   1.000
_cell.length_b   1.000
_cell.length_c   1.000
_cell.angle_alpha   90.00
_cell.angle_beta   90.00
_cell.angle_gamma   90.00
#
_symmetry.space_group_name_H-M   'P 1'
#
loop_
_entity.id
_entity.type
_entity.pdbx_description
1 polymer ?
#
loop_
_entity_poly.entity_id
_entity_poly.type
_entity_poly.pdbx_seq_one_letter_code
_entity_poly.pdbx_strand_id
1 'polypeptide(L)'
;MSHVVKMFRPKEMIFLGLLLILAVIGIVAWIYQLMQGLIVTNMRNIFPWGLYIATFAFLVGTAAGGLIVSSSIYLFNVRELKPIASLASLTAFVFVLGAMAMVIPDLGRPERILNILLYPNFSSLLVWDFIVLTAYAILSLAHVYIGWRPYAARLRQLSEDKIAELETRSFRWGRILAPISLPFAVLIHTVTAWIFAVNAGRPWWFGGFLAPSFLAAALVSGSAVVILASIAIYGFKEDLRHTYNIMMKFLATSTAVLLFLVYQDYFVRWWWGGDEGQILSILFNRLWLTTLIGEFALLFTTIIIAIKLKTSLGAVLSSVLALLGVYAHRFNLMEPSYNVLINKILLPSSESTIPVPIVLGDMKHSYWLLTFWPYTPSPIEIMITIGWLSGIMLILYVLAKLLFSRR
;
A
#
# COMPACT_ATOMS: atom_id res chain seq x y z
N MET A 1 -10.84 26.35 -18.37
CA MET A 1 -11.27 24.94 -18.57
C MET A 1 -10.87 24.35 -19.93
N SER A 2 -11.06 25.07 -21.05
CA SER A 2 -10.77 24.56 -22.41
C SER A 2 -9.33 24.09 -22.68
N HIS A 3 -8.32 24.71 -22.05
CA HIS A 3 -6.91 24.31 -22.20
C HIS A 3 -6.52 23.05 -21.42
N VAL A 4 -7.21 22.75 -20.32
CA VAL A 4 -6.93 21.56 -19.49
C VAL A 4 -7.51 20.31 -20.14
N VAL A 5 -8.73 20.39 -20.68
CA VAL A 5 -9.38 19.27 -21.38
C VAL A 5 -8.58 18.85 -22.61
N LYS A 6 -7.99 19.81 -23.35
CA LYS A 6 -7.13 19.53 -24.52
C LYS A 6 -5.82 18.78 -24.18
N MET A 7 -5.44 18.68 -22.91
CA MET A 7 -4.23 17.93 -22.48
C MET A 7 -4.46 16.41 -22.47
N PHE A 8 -5.72 15.98 -22.38
CA PHE A 8 -6.09 14.58 -22.28
C PHE A 8 -6.53 14.04 -23.63
N ARG A 9 -6.01 12.87 -24.01
CA ARG A 9 -6.45 12.18 -25.23
C ARG A 9 -7.85 11.59 -25.00
N PRO A 10 -8.67 11.34 -26.04
CA PRO A 10 -10.00 10.77 -25.88
C PRO A 10 -10.04 9.46 -25.07
N LYS A 11 -9.07 8.55 -25.31
CA LYS A 11 -8.92 7.32 -24.53
C LYS A 11 -8.61 7.56 -23.05
N GLU A 12 -7.80 8.58 -22.75
CA GLU A 12 -7.49 8.99 -21.37
C GLU A 12 -8.74 9.58 -20.71
N MET A 13 -9.54 10.37 -21.41
CA MET A 13 -10.80 10.92 -20.88
C MET A 13 -11.82 9.83 -20.54
N ILE A 14 -11.95 8.79 -21.38
CA ILE A 14 -12.81 7.63 -21.09
C ILE A 14 -12.33 6.91 -19.83
N PHE A 15 -11.01 6.67 -19.74
CA PHE A 15 -10.41 6.05 -18.56
C PHE A 15 -10.65 6.88 -17.28
N LEU A 16 -10.45 8.20 -17.33
CA LEU A 16 -10.70 9.10 -16.20
C LEU A 16 -12.19 9.16 -15.84
N GLY A 17 -13.08 9.14 -16.83
CA GLY A 17 -14.52 9.05 -16.62
C GLY A 17 -14.92 7.76 -15.88
N LEU A 18 -14.34 6.63 -16.27
CA LEU A 18 -14.55 5.36 -15.58
C LEU A 18 -14.06 5.40 -14.13
N LEU A 19 -12.84 5.91 -13.89
CA LEU A 19 -12.30 6.05 -12.54
C LEU A 19 -13.18 6.97 -11.67
N LEU A 20 -13.70 8.06 -12.24
CA LEU A 20 -14.61 8.97 -11.55
C LEU A 20 -15.93 8.28 -11.18
N ILE A 21 -16.52 7.52 -12.11
CA ILE A 21 -17.75 6.75 -11.85
C ILE A 21 -17.52 5.76 -10.71
N LEU A 22 -16.42 5.00 -10.74
CA LEU A 22 -16.08 4.05 -9.68
C LEU A 22 -15.85 4.76 -8.34
N ALA A 23 -15.18 5.91 -8.33
CA ALA A 23 -14.97 6.71 -7.13
C ALA A 23 -16.30 7.19 -6.52
N VAL A 24 -17.24 7.67 -7.36
CA VAL A 24 -18.58 8.06 -6.92
C VAL A 24 -19.34 6.87 -6.35
N ILE A 25 -19.28 5.70 -6.99
CA ILE A 25 -19.89 4.46 -6.47
C ILE A 25 -19.35 4.13 -5.08
N GLY A 26 -18.03 4.23 -4.87
CA GLY A 26 -17.42 3.99 -3.55
C GLY A 26 -17.85 5.01 -2.50
N ILE A 27 -17.96 6.30 -2.85
CA ILE A 27 -18.48 7.34 -1.95
C ILE A 27 -19.92 7.05 -1.55
N VAL A 28 -20.79 6.70 -2.52
CA VAL A 28 -22.19 6.37 -2.24
C VAL A 28 -22.30 5.13 -1.34
N ALA A 29 -21.51 4.09 -1.61
CA ALA A 29 -21.46 2.90 -0.77
C ALA A 29 -20.95 3.21 0.65
N TRP A 30 -19.98 4.13 0.79
CA TRP A 30 -19.50 4.57 2.10
C TRP A 30 -20.56 5.38 2.85
N ILE A 31 -21.29 6.28 2.19
CA ILE A 31 -22.42 7.00 2.80
C ILE A 31 -23.47 6.00 3.31
N TYR A 32 -23.81 4.99 2.52
CA TYR A 32 -24.71 3.93 2.95
C TYR A 32 -24.20 3.19 4.19
N GLN A 33 -22.90 2.84 4.23
CA GLN A 33 -22.27 2.25 5.41
C GLN A 33 -22.31 3.18 6.63
N LEU A 34 -22.12 4.49 6.47
CA LEU A 34 -22.24 5.43 7.59
C LEU A 34 -23.65 5.47 8.17
N MET A 35 -24.67 5.36 7.33
CA MET A 35 -26.07 5.36 7.76
C MET A 35 -26.47 4.06 8.48
N GLN A 36 -25.97 2.92 8.00
CA GLN A 36 -26.33 1.60 8.55
C GLN A 36 -25.36 1.11 9.63
N GLY A 37 -24.18 1.72 9.73
CA GLY A 37 -23.06 1.24 10.53
C GLY A 37 -22.28 0.10 9.86
N LEU A 38 -21.22 -0.35 10.52
CA LEU A 38 -20.33 -1.42 10.03
C LEU A 38 -21.03 -2.78 9.86
N ILE A 39 -22.29 -2.93 10.27
CA ILE A 39 -23.07 -4.17 10.11
C ILE A 39 -23.30 -4.58 8.65
N VAL A 40 -23.16 -3.63 7.71
CA VAL A 40 -23.24 -3.91 6.25
C VAL A 40 -21.97 -4.56 5.71
N THR A 41 -20.88 -4.51 6.47
CA THR A 41 -19.65 -5.25 6.18
C THR A 41 -19.81 -6.69 6.66
N ASN A 42 -18.90 -7.55 6.21
CA ASN A 42 -18.76 -8.90 6.74
C ASN A 42 -17.72 -8.99 7.87
N MET A 43 -17.27 -7.85 8.41
CA MET A 43 -16.45 -7.78 9.61
C MET A 43 -17.32 -7.98 10.85
N ARG A 44 -16.75 -8.58 11.90
CA ARG A 44 -17.44 -8.91 13.17
C ARG A 44 -16.49 -8.71 14.35
N ASN A 45 -16.97 -8.82 15.58
CA ASN A 45 -16.10 -8.65 16.76
C ASN A 45 -14.92 -9.63 16.79
N ILE A 46 -15.12 -10.85 16.29
CA ILE A 46 -14.06 -11.86 16.12
C ILE A 46 -13.09 -11.51 14.99
N PHE A 47 -13.55 -10.74 14.00
CA PHE A 47 -12.83 -10.35 12.78
C PHE A 47 -13.01 -8.85 12.48
N PRO A 48 -12.42 -7.95 13.30
CA PRO A 48 -12.69 -6.52 13.22
C PRO A 48 -11.96 -5.80 12.07
N TRP A 49 -10.86 -6.36 11.56
CA TRP A 49 -10.11 -5.77 10.44
C TRP A 49 -10.11 -6.70 9.23
N GLY A 50 -10.75 -6.25 8.16
CA GLY A 50 -10.82 -6.96 6.89
C GLY A 50 -10.19 -6.20 5.73
N LEU A 51 -10.94 -6.08 4.64
CA LEU A 51 -10.48 -5.53 3.37
C LEU A 51 -9.94 -4.11 3.49
N TYR A 52 -10.51 -3.28 4.38
CA TYR A 52 -10.07 -1.91 4.55
C TYR A 52 -8.66 -1.80 5.10
N ILE A 53 -8.37 -2.48 6.20
CA ILE A 53 -7.05 -2.47 6.83
C ILE A 53 -6.01 -3.22 5.99
N ALA A 54 -6.40 -4.29 5.28
CA ALA A 54 -5.53 -4.91 4.28
C ALA A 54 -5.14 -3.94 3.15
N THR A 55 -6.11 -3.18 2.64
CA THR A 55 -5.89 -2.18 1.59
C THR A 55 -5.08 -1.00 2.11
N PHE A 56 -5.33 -0.54 3.33
CA PHE A 56 -4.51 0.46 4.01
C PHE A 56 -3.05 0.01 4.08
N ALA A 57 -2.77 -1.19 4.61
CA ALA A 57 -1.41 -1.72 4.70
C ALA A 57 -0.73 -1.84 3.32
N PHE A 58 -1.48 -2.19 2.29
CA PHE A 58 -0.99 -2.19 0.90
C PHE A 58 -0.66 -0.78 0.39
N LEU A 59 -1.52 0.21 0.66
CA LEU A 59 -1.33 1.59 0.20
C LEU A 59 -0.16 2.27 0.92
N VAL A 60 0.00 2.03 2.23
CA VAL A 60 1.23 2.42 2.95
C VAL A 60 2.42 1.80 2.24
N GLY A 61 2.36 0.47 1.98
CA GLY A 61 3.33 -0.31 1.19
C GLY A 61 3.79 0.42 -0.08
N THR A 62 2.79 0.79 -0.86
CA THR A 62 2.96 1.38 -2.18
C THR A 62 3.53 2.80 -2.11
N ALA A 63 3.25 3.55 -1.04
CA ALA A 63 3.76 4.91 -0.87
C ALA A 63 5.29 4.96 -0.76
N ALA A 64 5.92 4.12 0.08
CA ALA A 64 7.37 4.23 0.37
C ALA A 64 8.27 4.16 -0.86
N GLY A 65 7.99 3.28 -1.82
CA GLY A 65 8.87 3.08 -2.97
C GLY A 65 9.06 4.35 -3.79
N GLY A 66 8.05 5.22 -3.88
CA GLY A 66 8.17 6.51 -4.54
C GLY A 66 9.25 7.42 -3.93
N LEU A 67 9.25 7.52 -2.59
CA LEU A 67 10.21 8.36 -1.88
C LEU A 67 11.60 7.73 -1.87
N ILE A 68 11.70 6.41 -1.73
CA ILE A 68 12.97 5.67 -1.82
C ILE A 68 13.62 5.88 -3.19
N VAL A 69 12.87 5.75 -4.28
CA VAL A 69 13.37 6.00 -5.65
C VAL A 69 13.82 7.46 -5.80
N SER A 70 13.03 8.42 -5.30
CA SER A 70 13.37 9.84 -5.40
C SER A 70 14.62 10.21 -4.58
N SER A 71 14.76 9.64 -3.38
CA SER A 71 15.87 9.90 -2.46
C SER A 71 17.16 9.19 -2.90
N SER A 72 17.06 8.10 -3.66
CA SER A 72 18.22 7.34 -4.16
C SER A 72 19.17 8.17 -5.02
N ILE A 73 18.64 9.17 -5.74
CA ILE A 73 19.46 10.08 -6.57
C ILE A 73 20.38 10.94 -5.70
N TYR A 74 19.91 11.33 -4.51
CA TYR A 74 20.61 12.25 -3.64
C TYR A 74 21.57 11.54 -2.69
N LEU A 75 21.15 10.38 -2.15
CA LEU A 75 21.89 9.61 -1.16
C LEU A 75 22.91 8.65 -1.79
N PHE A 76 22.49 7.94 -2.84
CA PHE A 76 23.31 6.92 -3.50
C PHE A 76 23.87 7.40 -4.85
N ASN A 77 23.63 8.67 -5.22
CA ASN A 77 24.09 9.30 -6.45
C ASN A 77 23.68 8.54 -7.74
N VAL A 78 22.53 7.85 -7.71
CA VAL A 78 21.96 7.13 -8.88
C VAL A 78 21.26 8.12 -9.80
N ARG A 79 22.04 8.85 -10.60
CA ARG A 79 21.55 9.94 -11.47
C ARG A 79 20.61 9.45 -12.58
N GLU A 80 20.69 8.17 -12.91
CA GLU A 80 19.86 7.48 -13.89
C GLU A 80 18.37 7.49 -13.52
N LEU A 81 18.03 7.68 -12.24
CA LEU A 81 16.65 7.78 -11.76
C LEU A 81 16.11 9.22 -11.81
N LYS A 82 16.96 10.23 -12.03
CA LYS A 82 16.58 11.66 -12.14
C LYS A 82 15.39 11.89 -13.08
N PRO A 83 15.27 11.20 -14.24
CA PRO A 83 14.16 11.42 -15.15
C PRO A 83 12.79 11.10 -14.55
N ILE A 84 12.69 10.16 -13.60
CA ILE A 84 11.41 9.72 -13.01
C ILE A 84 11.22 10.18 -11.56
N ALA A 85 12.25 10.78 -10.96
CA ALA A 85 12.32 11.16 -9.54
C ALA A 85 11.11 11.97 -9.05
N SER A 86 10.76 13.04 -9.77
CA SER A 86 9.67 13.94 -9.35
C SER A 86 8.31 13.26 -9.41
N LEU A 87 8.12 12.35 -10.38
CA LEU A 87 6.91 11.55 -10.47
C LEU A 87 6.88 10.48 -9.36
N ALA A 88 8.03 9.89 -9.02
CA ALA A 88 8.14 8.97 -7.89
C ALA A 88 7.74 9.65 -6.56
N SER A 89 8.20 10.87 -6.32
CA SER A 89 7.75 11.66 -5.15
C SER A 89 6.24 11.92 -5.16
N LEU A 90 5.63 12.14 -6.35
CA LEU A 90 4.18 12.32 -6.46
C LEU A 90 3.43 11.03 -6.13
N THR A 91 3.92 9.88 -6.58
CA THR A 91 3.33 8.59 -6.21
C THR A 91 3.38 8.40 -4.70
N ALA A 92 4.52 8.66 -4.05
CA ALA A 92 4.64 8.59 -2.60
C ALA A 92 3.60 9.45 -1.88
N PHE A 93 3.46 10.71 -2.29
CA PHE A 93 2.51 11.65 -1.71
C PHE A 93 1.05 11.21 -1.90
N VAL A 94 0.66 10.80 -3.11
CA VAL A 94 -0.74 10.43 -3.39
C VAL A 94 -1.12 9.12 -2.68
N PHE A 95 -0.22 8.13 -2.65
CA PHE A 95 -0.48 6.85 -2.00
C PHE A 95 -0.52 6.95 -0.47
N VAL A 96 0.31 7.80 0.18
CA VAL A 96 0.19 7.99 1.64
C VAL A 96 -1.11 8.69 2.02
N LEU A 97 -1.57 9.67 1.22
CA LEU A 97 -2.88 10.27 1.42
C LEU A 97 -4.00 9.24 1.25
N GLY A 98 -3.89 8.41 0.21
CA GLY A 98 -4.79 7.29 -0.03
C GLY A 98 -4.84 6.30 1.12
N ALA A 99 -3.69 5.96 1.71
CA ALA A 99 -3.58 5.07 2.86
C ALA A 99 -4.30 5.65 4.08
N MET A 100 -3.95 6.87 4.50
CA MET A 100 -4.61 7.53 5.64
C MET A 100 -6.13 7.62 5.45
N ALA A 101 -6.54 7.86 4.21
CA ALA A 101 -7.93 7.97 3.85
C ALA A 101 -8.68 6.62 3.86
N MET A 102 -8.00 5.51 3.56
CA MET A 102 -8.56 4.15 3.57
C MET A 102 -8.90 3.65 4.99
N VAL A 103 -8.33 4.27 6.03
CA VAL A 103 -8.69 3.98 7.43
C VAL A 103 -10.08 4.51 7.77
N ILE A 104 -10.54 5.57 7.09
CA ILE A 104 -11.78 6.26 7.46
C ILE A 104 -13.02 5.36 7.36
N PRO A 105 -13.21 4.53 6.30
CA PRO A 105 -14.34 3.59 6.23
C PRO A 105 -14.36 2.53 7.34
N ASP A 106 -13.22 2.21 7.93
CA ASP A 106 -13.10 1.24 9.03
C ASP A 106 -13.60 1.83 10.37
N LEU A 107 -13.66 3.16 10.49
CA LEU A 107 -14.09 3.83 11.70
C LEU A 107 -15.62 3.75 11.86
N GLY A 108 -16.08 3.24 13.00
CA GLY A 108 -17.51 3.27 13.35
C GLY A 108 -18.07 4.67 13.61
N ARG A 109 -17.21 5.64 13.96
CA ARG A 109 -17.57 7.04 14.23
C ARG A 109 -16.52 8.00 13.63
N PRO A 110 -16.46 8.14 12.30
CA PRO A 110 -15.42 8.93 11.64
C PRO A 110 -15.47 10.42 11.97
N GLU A 111 -16.61 10.94 12.44
CA GLU A 111 -16.74 12.33 12.88
C GLU A 111 -15.81 12.67 14.06
N ARG A 112 -15.33 11.66 14.78
CA ARG A 112 -14.41 11.80 15.91
C ARG A 112 -12.93 11.71 15.53
N ILE A 113 -12.59 11.63 14.23
CA ILE A 113 -11.21 11.44 13.78
C ILE A 113 -10.28 12.55 14.29
N LEU A 114 -10.78 13.77 14.45
CA LEU A 114 -10.00 14.90 14.99
C LEU A 114 -9.50 14.66 16.43
N ASN A 115 -10.10 13.75 17.18
CA ASN A 115 -9.63 13.41 18.53
C ASN A 115 -8.24 12.78 18.53
N ILE A 116 -7.80 12.16 17.43
CA ILE A 116 -6.42 11.67 17.31
C ILE A 116 -5.40 12.81 17.38
N LEU A 117 -5.80 14.01 16.96
CA LEU A 117 -5.00 15.24 17.02
C LEU A 117 -5.19 15.99 18.34
N LEU A 118 -6.44 16.13 18.79
CA LEU A 118 -6.78 16.94 19.96
C LEU A 118 -6.45 16.24 21.29
N TYR A 119 -6.57 14.91 21.34
CA TYR A 119 -6.42 14.10 22.55
C TYR A 119 -5.59 12.83 22.27
N PRO A 120 -4.32 12.96 21.83
CA PRO A 120 -3.51 11.81 21.45
C PRO A 120 -3.16 10.93 22.65
N ASN A 121 -3.38 9.62 22.53
CA ASN A 121 -2.87 8.63 23.47
C ASN A 121 -1.56 8.01 22.92
N PHE A 122 -0.42 8.48 23.42
CA PHE A 122 0.91 8.02 22.97
C PHE A 122 1.25 6.57 23.36
N SER A 123 0.44 5.90 24.19
CA SER A 123 0.57 4.46 24.41
C SER A 123 0.01 3.63 23.24
N SER A 124 -0.75 4.24 22.32
CA SER A 124 -1.31 3.56 21.15
C SER A 124 -0.42 3.72 19.92
N LEU A 125 -0.06 2.59 19.30
CA LEU A 125 0.67 2.59 18.03
C LEU A 125 -0.10 3.21 16.87
N LEU A 126 -1.44 3.28 16.94
CA LEU A 126 -2.26 3.98 15.93
C LEU A 126 -1.95 5.49 15.91
N VAL A 127 -1.64 6.09 17.06
CA VAL A 127 -1.25 7.51 17.14
C VAL A 127 0.15 7.71 16.54
N TRP A 128 1.08 6.81 16.83
CA TRP A 128 2.42 6.84 16.22
C TRP A 128 2.37 6.67 14.71
N ASP A 129 1.53 5.76 14.22
CA ASP A 129 1.31 5.54 12.80
C ASP A 129 0.76 6.80 12.12
N PHE A 130 -0.25 7.44 12.72
CA PHE A 130 -0.75 8.73 12.26
C PHE A 130 0.34 9.82 12.19
N ILE A 131 1.18 9.94 13.22
CA ILE A 131 2.28 10.92 13.26
C ILE A 131 3.28 10.66 12.13
N VAL A 132 3.70 9.41 11.95
CA VAL A 132 4.72 9.04 10.96
C VAL A 132 4.17 9.17 9.54
N LEU A 133 2.92 8.75 9.28
CA LEU A 133 2.26 8.94 7.99
C LEU A 133 2.09 10.43 7.64
N THR A 134 1.73 11.27 8.63
CA THR A 134 1.60 12.72 8.43
C THR A 134 2.95 13.37 8.11
N ALA A 135 4.01 13.04 8.87
CA ALA A 135 5.35 13.54 8.60
C ALA A 135 5.86 13.08 7.23
N TYR A 136 5.64 11.81 6.88
CA TYR A 136 5.96 11.27 5.55
C TYR A 136 5.21 11.99 4.42
N ALA A 137 3.92 12.32 4.62
CA ALA A 137 3.13 13.07 3.65
C ALA A 137 3.68 14.48 3.44
N ILE A 138 4.06 15.17 4.51
CA ILE A 138 4.69 16.51 4.44
C ILE A 138 6.03 16.44 3.69
N LEU A 139 6.88 15.46 4.02
CA LEU A 139 8.17 15.27 3.36
C LEU A 139 8.01 14.92 1.89
N SER A 140 7.05 14.04 1.56
CA SER A 140 6.73 13.67 0.18
C SER A 140 6.22 14.88 -0.62
N LEU A 141 5.35 15.70 -0.02
CA LEU A 141 4.88 16.94 -0.63
C LEU A 141 6.02 17.93 -0.88
N ALA A 142 6.95 18.07 0.07
CA ALA A 142 8.15 18.88 -0.11
C ALA A 142 8.99 18.38 -1.30
N HIS A 143 9.19 17.06 -1.41
CA HIS A 143 9.86 16.42 -2.55
C HIS A 143 9.14 16.66 -3.88
N VAL A 144 7.81 16.59 -3.91
CA VAL A 144 6.99 16.94 -5.09
C VAL A 144 7.21 18.39 -5.47
N TYR A 145 7.12 19.31 -4.50
CA TYR A 145 7.27 20.74 -4.73
C TYR A 145 8.64 21.10 -5.29
N ILE A 146 9.74 20.61 -4.69
CA ILE A 146 11.08 20.88 -5.22
C ILE A 146 11.27 20.29 -6.61
N GLY A 147 10.74 19.08 -6.86
CA GLY A 147 10.86 18.39 -8.13
C GLY A 147 10.09 19.08 -9.25
N TRP A 148 8.93 19.65 -8.92
CA TRP A 148 8.04 20.32 -9.87
C TRP A 148 8.49 21.72 -10.30
N ARG A 149 9.18 22.47 -9.43
CA ARG A 149 9.55 23.88 -9.71
C ARG A 149 10.29 24.11 -11.04
N PRO A 150 11.31 23.31 -11.42
CA PRO A 150 11.97 23.47 -12.72
C PRO A 150 11.01 23.21 -13.90
N TYR A 151 10.09 22.24 -13.77
CA TYR A 151 9.07 21.99 -14.79
C TYR A 151 8.11 23.18 -14.92
N ALA A 152 7.65 23.72 -13.79
CA ALA A 152 6.79 24.90 -13.79
C ALA A 152 7.45 26.11 -14.49
N ALA A 153 8.76 26.28 -14.32
CA ALA A 153 9.53 27.33 -15.00
C ALA A 153 9.59 27.11 -16.52
N ARG A 154 9.84 25.87 -16.98
CA ARG A 154 9.80 25.50 -18.41
C ARG A 154 8.42 25.74 -19.02
N LEU A 155 7.35 25.37 -18.29
CA LEU A 155 5.97 25.59 -18.72
C LEU A 155 5.61 27.07 -18.88
N ARG A 156 6.18 27.92 -18.03
CA ARG A 156 6.01 29.38 -18.07
C ARG A 156 6.97 30.07 -19.04
N GLN A 157 7.78 29.31 -19.78
CA GLN A 157 8.77 29.83 -20.73
C GLN A 157 9.70 30.88 -20.10
N LEU A 158 10.12 30.64 -18.85
CA LEU A 158 11.12 31.49 -18.19
C LEU A 158 12.50 31.31 -18.86
N SER A 159 13.43 32.23 -18.59
CA SER A 159 14.79 32.15 -19.14
C SER A 159 15.51 30.86 -18.73
N GLU A 160 16.38 30.37 -19.61
CA GLU A 160 17.20 29.17 -19.36
C GLU A 160 18.05 29.31 -18.09
N ASP A 161 18.60 30.50 -17.83
CA ASP A 161 19.34 30.79 -16.59
C ASP A 161 18.47 30.58 -15.35
N LYS A 162 17.19 30.97 -15.41
CA LYS A 162 16.26 30.80 -14.29
C LYS A 162 15.90 29.33 -14.09
N ILE A 163 15.75 28.57 -15.17
CA ILE A 163 15.49 27.14 -15.12
C ILE A 163 16.71 26.42 -14.51
N ALA A 164 17.92 26.72 -14.96
CA ALA A 164 19.16 26.15 -14.45
C ALA A 164 19.38 26.48 -12.96
N GLU A 165 19.08 27.73 -12.55
CA GLU A 165 19.10 28.13 -11.14
C GLU A 165 18.14 27.28 -10.30
N LEU A 166 16.91 27.10 -10.77
CA LEU A 166 15.89 26.32 -10.09
C LEU A 166 16.25 24.83 -10.03
N GLU A 167 16.83 24.25 -11.07
CA GLU A 167 17.32 22.87 -11.05
C GLU A 167 18.42 22.68 -10.01
N THR A 168 19.38 23.60 -9.95
CA THR A 168 20.48 23.58 -8.99
C THR A 168 19.96 23.71 -7.56
N ARG A 169 19.05 24.67 -7.31
CA ARG A 169 18.41 24.84 -5.99
C ARG A 169 17.60 23.61 -5.61
N SER A 170 16.83 23.05 -6.54
CA SER A 170 16.00 21.86 -6.27
C SER A 170 16.86 20.65 -5.95
N PHE A 171 18.00 20.48 -6.63
CA PHE A 171 18.96 19.42 -6.33
C PHE A 171 19.61 19.61 -4.96
N ARG A 172 19.97 20.85 -4.59
CA ARG A 172 20.50 21.18 -3.25
C ARG A 172 19.49 20.85 -2.15
N TRP A 173 18.24 21.27 -2.29
CA TRP A 173 17.19 20.96 -1.32
C TRP A 173 16.89 19.46 -1.24
N GLY A 174 16.90 18.76 -2.39
CA GLY A 174 16.78 17.30 -2.41
C GLY A 174 17.87 16.59 -1.62
N ARG A 175 19.13 17.06 -1.69
CA ARG A 175 20.23 16.54 -0.87
C ARG A 175 20.07 16.79 0.63
N ILE A 176 19.39 17.87 1.03
CA ILE A 176 19.11 18.18 2.43
C ILE A 176 17.94 17.35 2.95
N LEU A 177 16.88 17.18 2.13
CA LEU A 177 15.67 16.47 2.54
C LEU A 177 15.84 14.96 2.51
N ALA A 178 16.61 14.40 1.57
CA ALA A 178 16.71 12.95 1.40
C ALA A 178 17.21 12.17 2.65
N PRO A 179 18.24 12.64 3.39
CA PRO A 179 18.66 12.00 4.64
C PRO A 179 17.59 12.03 5.74
N ILE A 180 16.68 13.02 5.71
CA ILE A 180 15.57 13.14 6.66
C ILE A 180 14.42 12.25 6.20
N SER A 181 14.13 12.22 4.90
CA SER A 181 12.95 11.55 4.35
C SER A 181 13.08 10.03 4.24
N LEU A 182 14.30 9.51 4.05
CA LEU A 182 14.53 8.07 3.97
C LEU A 182 14.20 7.32 5.29
N PRO A 183 14.61 7.79 6.49
CA PRO A 183 14.14 7.23 7.75
C PRO A 183 12.62 7.17 7.87
N PHE A 184 11.90 8.21 7.45
CA PHE A 184 10.44 8.21 7.47
C PHE A 184 9.84 7.19 6.48
N ALA A 185 10.48 6.96 5.34
CA ALA A 185 10.07 5.90 4.41
C ALA A 185 10.19 4.50 5.04
N VAL A 186 11.17 4.28 5.92
CA VAL A 186 11.27 3.04 6.71
C VAL A 186 10.25 3.03 7.84
N LEU A 187 10.12 4.14 8.57
CA LEU A 187 9.24 4.24 9.74
C LEU A 187 7.77 4.02 9.39
N ILE A 188 7.26 4.51 8.25
CA ILE A 188 5.85 4.25 7.89
C ILE A 188 5.58 2.74 7.81
N HIS A 189 6.52 1.92 7.32
CA HIS A 189 6.34 0.47 7.30
C HIS A 189 6.51 -0.16 8.65
N THR A 190 7.54 0.26 9.38
CA THR A 190 7.88 -0.34 10.66
C THR A 190 6.77 -0.09 11.68
N VAL A 191 6.27 1.14 11.79
CA VAL A 191 5.20 1.49 12.73
C VAL A 191 3.87 0.88 12.30
N THR A 192 3.51 0.91 11.01
CA THR A 192 2.32 0.21 10.52
C THR A 192 2.39 -1.28 10.81
N ALA A 193 3.55 -1.92 10.63
CA ALA A 193 3.74 -3.34 10.96
C ALA A 193 3.62 -3.59 12.47
N TRP A 194 4.11 -2.67 13.31
CA TRP A 194 4.00 -2.80 14.77
C TRP A 194 2.56 -2.80 15.26
N ILE A 195 1.63 -2.09 14.59
CA ILE A 195 0.20 -2.16 14.92
C ILE A 195 -0.29 -3.62 15.01
N PHE A 196 0.17 -4.45 14.08
CA PHE A 196 -0.12 -5.88 14.07
C PHE A 196 0.81 -6.63 15.04
N ALA A 197 2.11 -6.34 14.98
CA ALA A 197 3.16 -7.17 15.57
C ALA A 197 3.23 -7.17 17.10
N VAL A 198 2.65 -6.18 17.77
CA VAL A 198 2.57 -6.15 19.24
C VAL A 198 1.34 -6.86 19.79
N ASN A 199 0.48 -7.38 18.91
CA ASN A 199 -0.75 -8.03 19.32
C ASN A 199 -0.47 -9.49 19.73
N ALA A 200 -0.09 -9.70 20.99
CA ALA A 200 0.11 -11.04 21.57
C ALA A 200 -1.12 -11.94 21.40
N GLY A 201 -2.30 -11.31 21.22
CA GLY A 201 -3.57 -11.93 20.88
C GLY A 201 -3.69 -12.45 19.43
N ARG A 202 -2.63 -12.41 18.63
CA ARG A 202 -2.65 -12.77 17.19
C ARG A 202 -1.31 -13.41 16.80
N PRO A 203 -1.11 -14.75 16.92
CA PRO A 203 0.23 -15.35 16.91
C PRO A 203 0.95 -15.20 15.57
N TRP A 204 0.20 -15.15 14.47
CA TRP A 204 0.79 -14.89 13.16
C TRP A 204 1.31 -13.47 12.99
N TRP A 205 0.67 -12.50 13.64
CA TRP A 205 1.18 -11.13 13.64
C TRP A 205 2.29 -10.93 14.65
N PHE A 206 2.12 -11.51 15.84
CA PHE A 206 2.99 -11.26 16.98
C PHE A 206 4.44 -11.65 16.70
N GLY A 207 5.36 -10.72 16.94
CA GLY A 207 6.80 -10.95 16.83
C GLY A 207 7.53 -10.06 15.83
N GLY A 208 8.83 -10.33 15.64
CA GLY A 208 9.73 -9.44 14.89
C GLY A 208 9.63 -9.52 13.36
N PHE A 209 8.91 -10.50 12.80
CA PHE A 209 8.93 -10.79 11.36
C PHE A 209 8.16 -9.77 10.49
N LEU A 210 7.07 -9.20 11.00
CA LEU A 210 6.21 -8.35 10.18
C LEU A 210 6.91 -7.09 9.68
N ALA A 211 7.70 -6.41 10.50
CA ALA A 211 8.34 -5.16 10.07
C ALA A 211 9.29 -5.37 8.86
N PRO A 212 10.23 -6.34 8.87
CA PRO A 212 11.04 -6.67 7.69
C PRO A 212 10.23 -7.07 6.46
N SER A 213 9.18 -7.89 6.60
CA SER A 213 8.38 -8.35 5.47
C SER A 213 7.50 -7.22 4.88
N PHE A 214 6.99 -6.32 5.71
CA PHE A 214 6.29 -5.10 5.27
C PHE A 214 7.23 -4.19 4.48
N LEU A 215 8.46 -3.99 4.97
CA LEU A 215 9.45 -3.19 4.26
C LEU A 215 9.83 -3.81 2.90
N ALA A 216 10.09 -5.12 2.84
CA ALA A 216 10.38 -5.79 1.57
C ALA A 216 9.22 -5.67 0.56
N ALA A 217 7.98 -5.88 1.02
CA ALA A 217 6.79 -5.72 0.18
C ALA A 217 6.55 -4.28 -0.29
N ALA A 218 6.94 -3.30 0.50
CA ALA A 218 6.87 -1.89 0.13
C ALA A 218 7.82 -1.54 -1.02
N LEU A 219 9.03 -2.11 -1.02
CA LEU A 219 9.98 -1.94 -2.13
C LEU A 219 9.43 -2.52 -3.43
N VAL A 220 8.75 -3.67 -3.36
CA VAL A 220 8.10 -4.32 -4.51
C VAL A 220 6.95 -3.46 -5.04
N SER A 221 5.94 -3.20 -4.21
CA SER A 221 4.74 -2.48 -4.64
C SER A 221 5.02 -1.03 -5.04
N GLY A 222 5.84 -0.31 -4.27
CA GLY A 222 6.17 1.08 -4.59
C GLY A 222 7.02 1.22 -5.86
N SER A 223 7.98 0.32 -6.11
CA SER A 223 8.73 0.36 -7.38
C SER A 223 7.86 0.02 -8.59
N ALA A 224 6.95 -0.95 -8.45
CA ALA A 224 5.98 -1.30 -9.49
C ALA A 224 5.07 -0.11 -9.86
N VAL A 225 4.53 0.62 -8.88
CA VAL A 225 3.71 1.81 -9.15
C VAL A 225 4.51 2.92 -9.83
N VAL A 226 5.76 3.16 -9.41
CA VAL A 226 6.62 4.17 -10.07
C VAL A 226 6.86 3.81 -11.54
N ILE A 227 7.12 2.53 -11.84
CA ILE A 227 7.28 2.05 -13.23
C ILE A 227 5.98 2.29 -14.01
N LEU A 228 4.83 1.87 -13.49
CA LEU A 228 3.54 2.05 -14.18
C LEU A 228 3.20 3.52 -14.41
N ALA A 229 3.33 4.36 -13.38
CA ALA A 229 3.06 5.78 -13.47
C ALA A 229 3.99 6.46 -14.49
N SER A 230 5.28 6.14 -14.47
CA SER A 230 6.23 6.72 -15.42
C SER A 230 6.01 6.25 -16.85
N ILE A 231 5.68 4.99 -17.09
CA ILE A 231 5.31 4.50 -18.44
C ILE A 231 4.01 5.18 -18.91
N ALA A 232 3.02 5.35 -18.03
CA ALA A 232 1.76 5.99 -18.38
C ALA A 232 1.90 7.48 -18.76
N ILE A 233 2.86 8.19 -18.14
CA ILE A 233 3.04 9.64 -18.33
C ILE A 233 4.12 9.97 -19.37
N TYR A 234 5.25 9.27 -19.33
CA TYR A 234 6.40 9.56 -20.19
C TYR A 234 6.54 8.60 -21.38
N GLY A 235 5.88 7.45 -21.33
CA GLY A 235 6.03 6.38 -22.32
C GLY A 235 7.34 5.61 -22.16
N PHE A 236 7.43 4.47 -22.84
CA PHE A 236 8.64 3.64 -22.86
C PHE A 236 9.57 4.07 -23.99
N LYS A 237 10.19 5.25 -23.85
CA LYS A 237 11.12 5.85 -24.82
C LYS A 237 12.56 5.34 -24.62
N GLU A 238 13.39 5.40 -25.66
CA GLU A 238 14.77 4.88 -25.64
C GLU A 238 15.67 5.60 -24.62
N ASP A 239 15.48 6.90 -24.42
CA ASP A 239 16.19 7.72 -23.44
C ASP A 239 15.90 7.33 -21.98
N LEU A 240 14.73 6.72 -21.72
CA LEU A 240 14.33 6.21 -20.40
C LEU A 240 14.62 4.71 -20.24
N ARG A 241 15.06 4.02 -21.29
CA ARG A 241 15.24 2.57 -21.26
C ARG A 241 16.24 2.12 -20.20
N HIS A 242 17.32 2.88 -20.01
CA HIS A 242 18.31 2.61 -18.97
C HIS A 242 17.70 2.75 -17.55
N THR A 243 16.93 3.82 -17.31
CA THR A 243 16.19 4.04 -16.06
C THR A 243 15.22 2.88 -15.78
N TYR A 244 14.47 2.43 -16.79
CA TYR A 244 13.54 1.30 -16.64
C TYR A 244 14.26 -0.01 -16.35
N ASN A 245 15.42 -0.25 -16.97
CA ASN A 245 16.22 -1.45 -16.69
C ASN A 245 16.70 -1.49 -15.23
N ILE A 246 17.13 -0.35 -14.67
CA ILE A 246 17.51 -0.26 -13.25
C ILE A 246 16.30 -0.53 -12.35
N MET A 247 15.16 0.11 -12.63
CA MET A 247 13.94 -0.08 -11.86
C MET A 247 13.42 -1.52 -11.90
N MET A 248 13.48 -2.19 -13.06
CA MET A 248 13.09 -3.59 -13.18
C MET A 248 14.03 -4.53 -12.43
N LYS A 249 15.35 -4.29 -12.45
CA LYS A 249 16.29 -5.05 -11.62
C LYS A 249 16.00 -4.85 -10.14
N PHE A 250 15.73 -3.62 -9.72
CA PHE A 250 15.35 -3.32 -8.34
C PHE A 250 14.04 -4.02 -7.93
N LEU A 251 13.03 -4.02 -8.80
CA LEU A 251 11.77 -4.75 -8.60
C LEU A 251 12.01 -6.26 -8.46
N ALA A 252 12.85 -6.88 -9.30
CA ALA A 252 13.17 -8.30 -9.18
C ALA A 252 13.90 -8.62 -7.86
N THR A 253 14.94 -7.85 -7.53
CA THR A 253 15.71 -8.09 -6.30
C THR A 253 14.83 -7.93 -5.06
N SER A 254 14.00 -6.89 -5.00
CA SER A 254 13.05 -6.71 -3.88
C SER A 254 12.00 -7.82 -3.82
N THR A 255 11.52 -8.30 -4.97
CA THR A 255 10.57 -9.42 -5.03
C THR A 255 11.21 -10.73 -4.53
N ALA A 256 12.45 -11.00 -4.92
CA ALA A 256 13.20 -12.16 -4.45
C ALA A 256 13.43 -12.11 -2.93
N VAL A 257 13.76 -10.93 -2.37
CA VAL A 257 13.88 -10.74 -0.92
C VAL A 257 12.55 -10.97 -0.21
N LEU A 258 11.44 -10.45 -0.75
CA LEU A 258 10.10 -10.68 -0.19
C LEU A 258 9.76 -12.17 -0.17
N LEU A 259 9.94 -12.86 -1.30
CA LEU A 259 9.67 -14.30 -1.43
C LEU A 259 10.51 -15.12 -0.46
N PHE A 260 11.80 -14.78 -0.31
CA PHE A 260 12.66 -15.40 0.69
C PHE A 260 12.08 -15.23 2.10
N LEU A 261 11.75 -14.00 2.51
CA LEU A 261 11.19 -13.75 3.84
C LEU A 261 9.89 -14.52 4.09
N VAL A 262 8.97 -14.51 3.12
CA VAL A 262 7.68 -15.21 3.20
C VAL A 262 7.86 -16.72 3.29
N TYR A 263 8.66 -17.33 2.41
CA TYR A 263 8.83 -18.78 2.41
C TYR A 263 9.61 -19.29 3.61
N GLN A 264 10.51 -18.49 4.17
CA GLN A 264 11.16 -18.83 5.43
C GLN A 264 10.14 -18.87 6.59
N ASP A 265 9.21 -17.91 6.67
CA ASP A 265 8.11 -17.93 7.66
C ASP A 265 7.18 -19.13 7.45
N TYR A 266 6.80 -19.45 6.21
CA TYR A 266 5.99 -20.64 5.91
C TYR A 266 6.69 -21.93 6.30
N PHE A 267 7.98 -22.05 5.99
CA PHE A 267 8.76 -23.24 6.33
C PHE A 267 8.83 -23.45 7.84
N VAL A 268 9.16 -22.40 8.61
CA VAL A 268 9.28 -22.50 10.07
C VAL A 268 7.95 -22.90 10.73
N ARG A 269 6.84 -22.28 10.32
CA ARG A 269 5.50 -22.60 10.87
C ARG A 269 5.05 -24.01 10.51
N TRP A 270 5.29 -24.43 9.27
CA TRP A 270 5.02 -25.79 8.83
C TRP A 270 5.86 -26.81 9.60
N TRP A 271 7.16 -26.54 9.77
CA TRP A 271 8.10 -27.42 10.45
C TRP A 271 7.74 -27.64 11.93
N TRP A 272 7.39 -26.57 12.64
CA TRP A 272 6.99 -26.67 14.05
C TRP A 272 5.61 -27.32 14.23
N GLY A 273 4.68 -27.08 13.30
CA GLY A 273 3.34 -27.63 13.38
C GLY A 273 2.53 -27.05 14.55
N GLY A 274 1.65 -27.85 15.13
CA GLY A 274 0.77 -27.41 16.23
C GLY A 274 -0.10 -26.21 15.86
N ASP A 275 -0.26 -25.26 16.78
CA ASP A 275 -1.03 -24.03 16.57
C ASP A 275 -0.47 -23.23 15.36
N GLU A 276 0.85 -23.14 15.18
CA GLU A 276 1.48 -22.43 14.06
C GLU A 276 1.19 -23.05 12.70
N GLY A 277 1.25 -24.38 12.61
CA GLY A 277 0.90 -25.13 11.40
C GLY A 277 -0.59 -25.04 11.06
N GLN A 278 -1.47 -25.01 12.06
CA GLN A 278 -2.90 -24.81 11.85
C GLN A 278 -3.18 -23.42 11.26
N ILE A 279 -2.50 -22.38 11.74
CA ILE A 279 -2.64 -21.04 11.17
C ILE A 279 -2.22 -21.02 9.70
N LEU A 280 -1.06 -21.60 9.40
CA LEU A 280 -0.57 -21.71 8.03
C LEU A 280 -1.55 -22.49 7.15
N SER A 281 -2.21 -23.53 7.68
CA SER A 281 -3.17 -24.33 6.91
C SER A 281 -4.39 -23.54 6.43
N ILE A 282 -4.81 -22.49 7.16
CA ILE A 282 -5.91 -21.61 6.73
C ILE A 282 -5.58 -20.97 5.38
N LEU A 283 -4.32 -20.58 5.18
CA LEU A 283 -3.83 -19.95 3.96
C LEU A 283 -3.97 -20.86 2.73
N PHE A 284 -3.69 -22.16 2.88
CA PHE A 284 -3.65 -23.13 1.78
C PHE A 284 -4.92 -23.96 1.63
N ASN A 285 -5.76 -24.06 2.66
CA ASN A 285 -7.03 -24.79 2.58
C ASN A 285 -8.19 -23.87 2.20
N ARG A 286 -8.24 -22.69 2.82
CA ARG A 286 -9.39 -21.77 2.71
C ARG A 286 -9.09 -20.60 1.78
N LEU A 287 -7.94 -19.96 1.97
CA LEU A 287 -7.48 -18.84 1.13
C LEU A 287 -6.66 -19.32 -0.07
N TRP A 288 -6.77 -20.60 -0.44
CA TRP A 288 -5.90 -21.22 -1.44
C TRP A 288 -5.86 -20.43 -2.76
N LEU A 289 -6.98 -19.85 -3.19
CA LEU A 289 -7.05 -19.09 -4.44
C LEU A 289 -6.31 -17.75 -4.35
N THR A 290 -6.52 -16.98 -3.28
CA THR A 290 -5.82 -15.70 -3.09
C THR A 290 -4.33 -15.93 -2.83
N THR A 291 -3.99 -16.98 -2.10
CA THR A 291 -2.59 -17.44 -1.91
C THR A 291 -1.96 -17.82 -3.23
N LEU A 292 -2.60 -18.66 -4.02
CA LEU A 292 -2.11 -19.10 -5.33
C LEU A 292 -1.89 -17.91 -6.27
N ILE A 293 -2.85 -16.98 -6.34
CA ILE A 293 -2.71 -15.74 -7.10
C ILE A 293 -1.52 -14.93 -6.59
N GLY A 294 -1.39 -14.78 -5.27
CA GLY A 294 -0.32 -14.03 -4.63
C GLY A 294 1.06 -14.57 -4.99
N GLU A 295 1.27 -15.85 -4.72
CA GLU A 295 2.53 -16.56 -4.90
C GLU A 295 2.94 -16.61 -6.38
N PHE A 296 2.04 -17.05 -7.26
CA PHE A 296 2.36 -17.12 -8.69
C PHE A 296 2.58 -15.72 -9.29
N ALA A 297 1.84 -14.70 -8.86
CA ALA A 297 2.06 -13.35 -9.37
C ALA A 297 3.48 -12.83 -9.00
N LEU A 298 3.96 -13.07 -7.78
CA LEU A 298 5.32 -12.69 -7.38
C LEU A 298 6.40 -13.55 -8.06
N LEU A 299 6.17 -14.85 -8.20
CA LEU A 299 7.09 -15.74 -8.91
C LEU A 299 7.19 -15.36 -10.40
N PHE A 300 6.06 -15.16 -11.08
CA PHE A 300 6.03 -14.74 -12.48
C PHE A 300 6.61 -13.34 -12.66
N THR A 301 6.44 -12.42 -11.72
CA THR A 301 7.14 -11.13 -11.72
C THR A 301 8.65 -11.36 -11.85
N THR A 302 9.21 -12.22 -10.99
CA THR A 302 10.66 -12.51 -10.98
C THR A 302 11.11 -13.20 -12.27
N ILE A 303 10.34 -14.16 -12.80
CA ILE A 303 10.63 -14.90 -14.03
C ILE A 303 10.55 -13.99 -15.27
N ILE A 304 9.49 -13.19 -15.39
CA ILE A 304 9.30 -12.24 -16.50
C ILE A 304 10.44 -11.23 -16.51
N ILE A 305 10.84 -10.75 -15.34
CA ILE A 305 11.97 -9.85 -15.22
C ILE A 305 13.25 -10.59 -15.67
N ALA A 306 13.51 -11.83 -15.21
CA ALA A 306 14.70 -12.60 -15.62
C ALA A 306 14.79 -12.86 -17.14
N ILE A 307 13.67 -13.08 -17.84
CA ILE A 307 13.65 -13.44 -19.27
C ILE A 307 13.47 -12.22 -20.19
N LYS A 308 12.73 -11.19 -19.75
CA LYS A 308 12.25 -10.06 -20.58
C LYS A 308 12.54 -8.68 -19.97
N LEU A 309 13.72 -8.49 -19.37
CA LEU A 309 14.19 -7.24 -18.75
C LEU A 309 14.03 -5.94 -19.56
N LYS A 310 13.73 -5.97 -20.88
CA LYS A 310 13.97 -4.82 -21.77
C LYS A 310 12.76 -4.39 -22.61
N THR A 311 11.56 -4.88 -22.32
CA THR A 311 10.34 -4.55 -23.09
C THR A 311 9.33 -3.79 -22.25
N SER A 312 8.56 -2.90 -22.90
CA SER A 312 7.47 -2.15 -22.26
C SER A 312 6.40 -3.08 -21.69
N LEU A 313 6.01 -4.11 -22.45
CA LEU A 313 5.04 -5.12 -22.01
C LEU A 313 5.57 -5.90 -20.80
N GLY A 314 6.84 -6.30 -20.80
CA GLY A 314 7.46 -6.98 -19.66
C GLY A 314 7.45 -6.12 -18.40
N ALA A 315 7.77 -4.83 -18.51
CA ALA A 315 7.75 -3.88 -17.40
C ALA A 315 6.33 -3.66 -16.83
N VAL A 316 5.33 -3.55 -17.71
CA VAL A 316 3.94 -3.37 -17.28
C VAL A 316 3.40 -4.64 -16.63
N LEU A 317 3.58 -5.81 -17.26
CA LEU A 317 3.08 -7.08 -16.73
C LEU A 317 3.73 -7.42 -15.39
N SER A 318 5.06 -7.28 -15.27
CA SER A 318 5.75 -7.54 -14.00
C SER A 318 5.29 -6.59 -12.90
N SER A 319 5.07 -5.31 -13.20
CA SER A 319 4.58 -4.35 -12.22
C SER A 319 3.14 -4.65 -11.77
N VAL A 320 2.25 -5.03 -12.70
CA VAL A 320 0.87 -5.40 -12.36
C VAL A 320 0.84 -6.66 -11.50
N LEU A 321 1.60 -7.69 -11.87
CA LEU A 321 1.69 -8.93 -11.11
C LEU A 321 2.31 -8.69 -9.73
N ALA A 322 3.34 -7.86 -9.62
CA ALA A 322 3.94 -7.47 -8.34
C ALA A 322 2.90 -6.83 -7.40
N LEU A 323 2.07 -5.93 -7.92
CA LEU A 323 1.01 -5.27 -7.14
C LEU A 323 -0.07 -6.26 -6.70
N LEU A 324 -0.54 -7.13 -7.60
CA LEU A 324 -1.52 -8.17 -7.27
C LEU A 324 -0.97 -9.13 -6.22
N GLY A 325 0.29 -9.54 -6.37
CA GLY A 325 1.01 -10.40 -5.44
C GLY A 325 1.06 -9.79 -4.05
N VAL A 326 1.59 -8.57 -3.94
CA VAL A 326 1.69 -7.87 -2.65
C VAL A 326 0.31 -7.62 -2.05
N TYR A 327 -0.70 -7.25 -2.84
CA TYR A 327 -2.06 -7.03 -2.34
C TYR A 327 -2.66 -8.32 -1.76
N ALA A 328 -2.50 -9.45 -2.45
CA ALA A 328 -2.94 -10.76 -1.97
C ALA A 328 -2.26 -11.13 -0.64
N HIS A 329 -0.96 -10.90 -0.48
CA HIS A 329 -0.27 -11.09 0.81
C HIS A 329 -0.85 -10.23 1.93
N ARG A 330 -1.23 -8.96 1.65
CA ARG A 330 -1.83 -8.07 2.66
C ARG A 330 -3.24 -8.52 3.04
N PHE A 331 -4.02 -9.00 2.08
CA PHE A 331 -5.33 -9.57 2.34
C PHE A 331 -5.23 -10.87 3.16
N ASN A 332 -4.34 -11.77 2.74
CA ASN A 332 -4.11 -13.06 3.40
C ASN A 332 -3.50 -12.93 4.80
N LEU A 333 -2.96 -11.77 5.16
CA LEU A 333 -2.47 -11.49 6.50
C LEU A 333 -3.61 -11.39 7.54
N MET A 334 -4.86 -11.13 7.12
CA MET A 334 -5.97 -10.85 8.04
C MET A 334 -6.58 -12.14 8.61
N GLU A 335 -7.10 -13.03 7.76
CA GLU A 335 -7.88 -14.21 8.17
C GLU A 335 -7.15 -15.18 9.12
N PRO A 336 -5.91 -15.59 8.84
CA PRO A 336 -5.21 -16.56 9.69
C PRO A 336 -5.00 -16.05 11.12
N SER A 337 -4.69 -14.76 11.30
CA SER A 337 -4.45 -14.17 12.62
C SER A 337 -5.70 -14.08 13.48
N TYR A 338 -6.86 -13.83 12.87
CA TYR A 338 -8.11 -13.67 13.61
C TYR A 338 -8.78 -14.99 13.98
N ASN A 339 -8.53 -16.04 13.21
CA ASN A 339 -9.11 -17.38 13.41
C ASN A 339 -8.31 -18.27 14.37
N VAL A 340 -7.55 -17.65 15.27
CA VAL A 340 -6.87 -18.30 16.39
C VAL A 340 -7.40 -17.72 17.69
N LEU A 341 -7.92 -18.58 18.55
CA LEU A 341 -8.44 -18.17 19.85
C LEU A 341 -7.39 -18.38 20.93
N ILE A 342 -7.17 -17.33 21.69
CA ILE A 342 -6.12 -17.29 22.72
C ILE A 342 -6.70 -17.28 24.12
N ASN A 343 -7.93 -16.78 24.28
CA ASN A 343 -8.64 -16.99 25.53
C ASN A 343 -8.95 -18.47 25.61
N LYS A 344 -8.18 -19.21 26.39
CA LYS A 344 -8.45 -20.60 26.73
C LYS A 344 -8.62 -20.68 28.26
N ILE A 345 -9.71 -21.28 28.73
CA ILE A 345 -9.94 -21.52 30.16
C ILE A 345 -9.28 -22.85 30.50
N LEU A 346 -8.42 -22.84 31.53
CA LEU A 346 -7.86 -24.06 32.11
C LEU A 346 -8.97 -24.79 32.85
N LEU A 347 -9.20 -26.06 32.52
CA LEU A 347 -10.20 -26.86 33.21
C LEU A 347 -9.70 -27.22 34.62
N PRO A 348 -10.50 -27.06 35.68
CA PRO A 348 -10.05 -27.23 37.08
C PRO A 348 -9.42 -28.59 37.41
N SER A 349 -9.68 -29.62 36.61
CA SER A 349 -9.25 -31.01 36.85
C SER A 349 -8.41 -31.61 35.71
N SER A 350 -7.91 -30.79 34.77
CA SER A 350 -7.05 -31.28 33.68
C SER A 350 -6.10 -30.20 33.19
N GLU A 351 -4.94 -30.58 32.65
CA GLU A 351 -4.07 -29.66 31.89
C GLU A 351 -4.70 -29.21 30.56
N SER A 352 -5.89 -29.70 30.22
CA SER A 352 -6.60 -29.32 29.00
C SER A 352 -7.26 -27.95 29.13
N THR A 353 -7.29 -27.23 28.01
CA THR A 353 -7.83 -25.88 27.93
C THR A 353 -8.99 -25.83 26.93
N ILE A 354 -10.04 -25.06 27.22
CA ILE A 354 -11.17 -24.86 26.31
C ILE A 354 -11.12 -23.42 25.76
N PRO A 355 -11.19 -23.21 24.44
CA PRO A 355 -11.26 -21.87 23.87
C PRO A 355 -12.55 -21.15 24.28
N VAL A 356 -12.43 -19.90 24.70
CA VAL A 356 -13.55 -19.00 24.99
C VAL A 356 -14.04 -18.42 23.66
N PRO A 357 -15.27 -18.74 23.25
CA PRO A 357 -15.83 -18.22 22.01
C PRO A 357 -16.09 -16.71 22.13
N ILE A 358 -16.00 -16.01 21.00
CA ILE A 358 -16.21 -14.57 20.92
C ILE A 358 -17.64 -14.30 20.47
N VAL A 359 -18.28 -13.31 21.09
CA VAL A 359 -19.63 -12.87 20.71
C VAL A 359 -19.58 -12.22 19.33
N LEU A 360 -20.35 -12.75 18.38
CA LEU A 360 -20.39 -12.35 16.97
C LEU A 360 -20.66 -10.85 16.78
N GLY A 361 -21.49 -10.27 17.65
CA GLY A 361 -21.84 -8.85 17.62
C GLY A 361 -23.00 -8.51 16.68
N ASP A 362 -23.76 -9.51 16.22
CA ASP A 362 -25.03 -9.30 15.54
C ASP A 362 -26.12 -10.26 16.04
N MET A 363 -27.38 -9.88 15.81
CA MET A 363 -28.57 -10.66 16.17
C MET A 363 -29.13 -11.48 14.98
N LYS A 364 -28.41 -11.51 13.85
CA LYS A 364 -28.90 -12.13 12.61
C LYS A 364 -28.61 -13.62 12.54
N HIS A 365 -27.57 -14.07 13.26
CA HIS A 365 -27.17 -15.48 13.28
C HIS A 365 -27.77 -16.22 14.48
N SER A 366 -28.14 -17.48 14.27
CA SER A 366 -28.67 -18.36 15.32
C SER A 366 -27.63 -18.72 16.39
N TYR A 367 -26.33 -18.60 16.07
CA TYR A 367 -25.22 -18.82 17.00
C TYR A 367 -24.52 -17.50 17.30
N TRP A 368 -24.47 -17.13 18.57
CA TRP A 368 -23.90 -15.86 19.00
C TRP A 368 -22.44 -15.97 19.41
N LEU A 369 -21.98 -17.19 19.70
CA LEU A 369 -20.65 -17.52 20.18
C LEU A 369 -19.90 -18.30 19.10
N LEU A 370 -18.86 -17.69 18.54
CA LEU A 370 -18.07 -18.31 17.49
C LEU A 370 -16.59 -18.39 17.86
N THR A 371 -15.98 -19.46 17.37
CA THR A 371 -14.55 -19.73 17.47
C THR A 371 -13.81 -19.48 16.16
N PHE A 372 -14.56 -19.36 15.07
CA PHE A 372 -14.06 -19.18 13.72
C PHE A 372 -15.01 -18.27 12.96
N TRP A 373 -14.46 -17.35 12.16
CA TRP A 373 -15.20 -16.48 11.27
C TRP A 373 -14.70 -16.60 9.83
N PRO A 374 -15.52 -17.14 8.93
CA PRO A 374 -15.18 -17.28 7.53
C PRO A 374 -15.29 -15.95 6.79
N TYR A 375 -14.28 -15.09 6.88
CA TYR A 375 -14.37 -13.73 6.31
C TYR A 375 -14.31 -13.75 4.78
N THR A 376 -15.30 -13.14 4.15
CA THR A 376 -15.29 -12.76 2.74
C THR A 376 -15.82 -11.33 2.62
N PRO A 377 -15.13 -10.40 1.94
CA PRO A 377 -15.59 -9.02 1.86
C PRO A 377 -17.01 -8.93 1.29
N SER A 378 -17.86 -8.14 1.93
CA SER A 378 -19.18 -7.81 1.42
C SER A 378 -19.09 -7.00 0.11
N PRO A 379 -20.16 -6.97 -0.70
CA PRO A 379 -20.22 -6.08 -1.85
C PRO A 379 -19.97 -4.61 -1.49
N ILE A 380 -20.42 -4.15 -0.32
CA ILE A 380 -20.20 -2.77 0.15
C ILE A 380 -18.72 -2.51 0.43
N GLU A 381 -18.02 -3.44 1.10
CA GLU A 381 -16.57 -3.34 1.31
C GLU A 381 -15.80 -3.26 -0.02
N ILE A 382 -16.18 -4.09 -1.00
CA ILE A 382 -15.58 -4.12 -2.32
C ILE A 382 -15.83 -2.80 -3.06
N MET A 383 -17.07 -2.29 -3.08
CA MET A 383 -17.43 -1.04 -3.73
C MET A 383 -16.68 0.15 -3.15
N ILE A 384 -16.60 0.25 -1.81
CA ILE A 384 -15.85 1.30 -1.12
C ILE A 384 -14.37 1.21 -1.48
N THR A 385 -13.78 0.02 -1.40
CA THR A 385 -12.36 -0.20 -1.68
C THR A 385 -11.99 0.13 -3.13
N ILE A 386 -12.76 -0.38 -4.09
CA ILE A 386 -12.55 -0.09 -5.53
C ILE A 386 -12.73 1.40 -5.80
N GLY A 387 -13.75 2.04 -5.23
CA GLY A 387 -13.98 3.47 -5.43
C GLY A 387 -12.86 4.32 -4.84
N TRP A 388 -12.34 3.97 -3.67
CA TRP A 388 -11.22 4.70 -3.07
C TRP A 388 -9.93 4.55 -3.87
N LEU A 389 -9.59 3.32 -4.27
CA LEU A 389 -8.46 3.07 -5.16
C LEU A 389 -8.62 3.80 -6.50
N SER A 390 -9.83 3.85 -7.06
CA SER A 390 -10.11 4.57 -8.30
C SER A 390 -9.93 6.08 -8.13
N GLY A 391 -10.37 6.64 -7.00
CA GLY A 391 -10.16 8.05 -6.65
C GLY A 391 -8.67 8.40 -6.50
N ILE A 392 -7.90 7.55 -5.82
CA ILE A 392 -6.44 7.72 -5.68
C ILE A 392 -5.76 7.69 -7.06
N MET A 393 -6.11 6.73 -7.91
CA MET A 393 -5.56 6.62 -9.27
C MET A 393 -5.96 7.79 -10.16
N LEU A 394 -7.20 8.29 -10.02
CA LEU A 394 -7.68 9.48 -10.71
C LEU A 394 -6.85 10.71 -10.34
N ILE A 395 -6.68 10.95 -9.03
CA ILE A 395 -5.88 12.06 -8.49
C ILE A 395 -4.44 11.95 -8.98
N LEU A 396 -3.82 10.77 -8.88
CA LEU A 396 -2.45 10.55 -9.33
C LEU A 396 -2.30 10.87 -10.82
N TYR A 397 -3.17 10.30 -11.68
CA TYR A 397 -3.05 10.47 -13.12
C TYR A 397 -3.24 11.93 -13.54
N VAL A 398 -4.25 12.60 -12.99
CA VAL A 398 -4.54 14.01 -13.28
C VAL A 398 -3.39 14.89 -12.82
N LEU A 399 -2.92 14.75 -11.56
CA LEU A 399 -1.79 15.53 -11.05
C LEU A 399 -0.52 15.25 -11.84
N ALA A 400 -0.22 13.99 -12.17
CA ALA A 400 0.97 13.64 -12.92
C ALA A 400 0.97 14.26 -14.32
N LYS A 401 -0.18 14.26 -15.01
CA LYS A 401 -0.33 14.92 -16.31
C LYS A 401 -0.15 16.43 -16.18
N LEU A 402 -0.86 17.07 -15.25
CA LEU A 402 -0.82 18.51 -15.05
C LEU A 402 0.58 19.01 -14.68
N LEU A 403 1.31 18.26 -13.86
CA LEU A 403 2.61 18.67 -13.34
C LEU A 403 3.77 18.29 -14.28
N PHE A 404 3.66 17.21 -15.06
CA PHE A 404 4.81 16.60 -15.75
C PHE A 404 4.63 16.22 -17.23
N SER A 405 3.45 16.34 -17.86
CA SER A 405 3.25 15.77 -19.22
C SER A 405 3.89 16.53 -20.40
N ARG A 406 4.55 17.67 -20.17
CA ARG A 406 5.11 18.52 -21.24
C ARG A 406 6.64 18.48 -21.27
N ARG A 407 7.18 17.26 -21.20
CA ARG A 407 8.58 17.01 -21.55
C ARG A 407 8.76 16.95 -23.05
#